data_AF-A0A537PQL7-F1
#
_entry.id   AF-A0A537PQL7-F1
#
_cell.length_a   1.000
_cell.length_b   1.000
_cell.length_c   1.000
_cell.angle_alpha   90.00
_cell.angle_beta   90.00
_cell.angle_gamma   90.00
#
_symmetry.space_group_name_H-M   'P 1'
#
loop_
_entity.id
_entity.type
_entity.pdbx_description
1 polymer ?
#
loop_
_entity_poly.entity_id
_entity_poly.type
_entity_poly.pdbx_seq_one_letter_code
_entity_poly.pdbx_strand_id
1 'polypeptide(L)'
;MLVMEHDHLVAMLNRLKLTAIRDQLDSLIDEAARRELTTREALSLFCEREIGRKDERRIEMSIGLARFPFVRDLDGFDFAAQPSIDKKQIREIAAGRFIANAEAVLLLGPPGVGKTHLAVAIGRQAILAGYTVLFAQAPTLVAQLAKAHSEGRLEDRLTHFGKPKLLIVDELGYLPFEPNAAHLFFQLVSRRYERGSMLITSNRSIGEWGTVFGDAVVATAILDRLLHHSHVLTIRGDSYRLREKRRTGLLKAPPIAQSVPVPA
;
A
#
# COMPACT_ATOMS: atom_id res chain seq x y z
N MET A 1 -44.76 -30.78 13.74
CA MET A 1 -43.64 -30.55 12.81
C MET A 1 -43.48 -29.03 12.75
N LEU A 2 -42.53 -28.48 13.50
CA LEU A 2 -42.37 -27.04 13.70
C LEU A 2 -42.01 -26.39 12.36
N VAL A 3 -42.95 -25.65 11.78
CA VAL A 3 -42.63 -24.61 10.81
C VAL A 3 -41.69 -23.68 11.57
N MET A 4 -40.38 -23.75 11.31
CA MET A 4 -39.47 -22.71 11.77
C MET A 4 -40.00 -21.41 11.16
N GLU A 5 -40.68 -20.60 11.97
CA GLU A 5 -41.21 -19.32 11.53
C GLU A 5 -40.06 -18.56 10.88
N HIS A 6 -40.24 -18.14 9.62
CA HIS A 6 -39.27 -17.38 8.84
C HIS A 6 -38.63 -16.25 9.68
N ASP A 7 -39.45 -15.62 10.54
CA ASP A 7 -39.07 -14.59 11.51
C ASP A 7 -38.03 -15.06 12.55
N HIS A 8 -38.11 -16.31 13.02
CA HIS A 8 -37.14 -16.89 13.94
C HIS A 8 -35.77 -17.06 13.28
N LEU A 9 -35.73 -17.56 12.05
CA LEU A 9 -34.48 -17.72 11.29
C LEU A 9 -33.85 -16.35 11.00
N VAL A 10 -34.64 -15.37 10.57
CA VAL A 10 -34.17 -13.99 10.35
C VAL A 10 -33.60 -13.38 11.63
N ALA A 11 -34.24 -13.60 12.79
CA ALA A 11 -33.72 -13.13 14.09
C ALA A 11 -32.38 -13.80 14.47
N MET A 12 -32.22 -15.10 14.21
CA MET A 12 -30.95 -15.81 14.41
C MET A 12 -29.85 -15.27 13.50
N LEU A 13 -30.13 -15.10 12.20
CA LEU A 13 -29.19 -14.56 11.22
C LEU A 13 -28.75 -13.13 11.60
N ASN A 14 -29.69 -12.31 12.08
CA ASN A 14 -29.40 -10.99 12.66
C ASN A 14 -28.41 -11.07 13.83
N ARG A 15 -28.68 -11.93 14.82
CA ARG A 15 -27.84 -12.10 16.00
C ARG A 15 -26.43 -12.57 15.66
N LEU A 16 -26.30 -13.46 14.67
CA LEU A 16 -25.02 -13.96 14.15
C LEU A 16 -24.32 -12.99 13.19
N LYS A 17 -24.94 -11.84 12.88
CA LYS A 17 -24.47 -10.87 11.88
C LYS A 17 -24.25 -11.51 10.49
N LEU A 18 -25.13 -12.43 10.12
CA LEU A 18 -25.17 -13.08 8.81
C LEU A 18 -26.05 -12.26 7.85
N THR A 19 -25.58 -11.06 7.52
CA THR A 19 -26.35 -10.06 6.78
C THR A 19 -26.54 -10.43 5.29
N ALA A 20 -25.52 -11.03 4.65
CA ALA A 20 -25.60 -11.91 3.47
C ALA A 20 -26.93 -12.63 3.33
N ILE A 21 -26.98 -13.66 4.14
CA ILE A 21 -28.00 -14.69 4.11
C ILE A 21 -29.34 -14.06 4.51
N ARG A 22 -29.37 -13.20 5.52
CA ARG A 22 -30.59 -12.53 5.98
C ARG A 22 -31.26 -11.73 4.86
N ASP A 23 -30.50 -10.89 4.16
CA ASP A 23 -31.07 -9.96 3.17
C ASP A 23 -31.45 -10.64 1.85
N GLN A 24 -30.92 -11.85 1.60
CA GLN A 24 -31.12 -12.59 0.35
C GLN A 24 -31.74 -13.97 0.59
N LEU A 25 -32.32 -14.22 1.78
CA LEU A 25 -32.69 -15.56 2.24
C LEU A 25 -33.58 -16.29 1.23
N ASP A 26 -34.69 -15.67 0.85
CA ASP A 26 -35.66 -16.28 -0.07
C ASP A 26 -35.05 -16.50 -1.46
N SER A 27 -34.28 -15.52 -1.96
CA SER A 27 -33.58 -15.64 -3.25
C SER A 27 -32.56 -16.77 -3.26
N LEU A 28 -31.87 -17.01 -2.14
CA LEU A 28 -30.88 -18.07 -2.03
C LEU A 28 -31.53 -19.45 -1.89
N ILE A 29 -32.65 -19.54 -1.17
CA ILE A 29 -33.47 -20.76 -1.10
C ILE A 29 -34.02 -21.11 -2.48
N ASP A 30 -34.56 -20.13 -3.19
CA ASP A 30 -35.05 -20.30 -4.57
C ASP A 30 -33.93 -20.71 -5.53
N GLU A 31 -32.74 -20.10 -5.42
CA GLU A 31 -31.58 -20.47 -6.22
C GLU A 31 -31.17 -21.92 -5.96
N ALA A 32 -31.11 -22.33 -4.68
CA ALA A 32 -30.78 -23.70 -4.31
C ALA A 32 -31.81 -24.72 -4.81
N ALA A 33 -33.11 -24.39 -4.74
CA ALA A 33 -34.18 -25.23 -5.25
C ALA A 33 -34.13 -25.36 -6.78
N ARG A 34 -33.95 -24.25 -7.51
CA ARG A 34 -33.85 -24.26 -8.98
C ARG A 34 -32.64 -25.02 -9.50
N ARG A 35 -31.54 -25.00 -8.76
CA ARG A 35 -30.30 -25.71 -9.08
C ARG A 35 -30.26 -27.14 -8.54
N GLU A 36 -31.33 -27.58 -7.89
CA GLU A 36 -31.45 -28.90 -7.25
C GLU A 36 -30.26 -29.22 -6.32
N LEU A 37 -29.76 -28.21 -5.60
CA LEU A 37 -28.61 -28.35 -4.72
C LEU A 37 -28.95 -29.27 -3.54
N THR A 38 -28.03 -30.16 -3.20
CA THR A 38 -28.08 -30.88 -1.94
C THR A 38 -28.02 -29.89 -0.77
N THR A 39 -28.48 -30.30 0.42
CA THR A 39 -28.41 -29.46 1.63
C THR A 39 -26.99 -28.96 1.90
N ARG A 40 -25.97 -29.79 1.66
CA ARG A 40 -24.57 -29.40 1.83
C ARG A 40 -24.17 -28.30 0.86
N GLU A 41 -24.54 -28.42 -0.42
CA GLU A 41 -24.23 -27.42 -1.44
C GLU A 41 -24.99 -26.10 -1.21
N ALA A 42 -26.25 -26.17 -0.77
CA ALA A 42 -27.01 -24.98 -0.40
C ALA A 42 -26.36 -24.25 0.80
N LEU A 43 -25.95 -24.98 1.85
CA LEU A 43 -25.24 -24.39 2.98
C LEU A 43 -23.89 -23.77 2.57
N SER A 44 -23.16 -24.41 1.66
CA SER A 44 -21.93 -23.84 1.09
C SER A 44 -22.22 -22.54 0.34
N LEU A 45 -23.22 -22.52 -0.54
CA LEU A 45 -23.64 -21.32 -1.27
C LEU A 45 -23.99 -20.16 -0.31
N PHE A 46 -24.75 -20.45 0.76
CA PHE A 46 -25.16 -19.42 1.72
C PHE A 46 -23.95 -18.85 2.46
N CYS A 47 -23.04 -19.72 2.90
CA CYS A 47 -21.79 -19.33 3.55
C CYS A 47 -20.90 -18.51 2.60
N GLU A 48 -20.75 -18.92 1.34
CA GLU A 48 -19.97 -18.20 0.33
C GLU A 48 -20.50 -16.78 0.11
N ARG A 49 -21.82 -16.60 0.05
CA ARG A 49 -22.45 -15.27 -0.09
C ARG A 49 -22.22 -14.40 1.14
N GLU A 50 -22.30 -14.97 2.34
CA GLU A 50 -21.99 -14.24 3.55
C GLU A 50 -20.51 -13.83 3.63
N ILE A 51 -19.61 -14.77 3.33
CA ILE A 51 -18.16 -14.55 3.34
C ILE A 51 -17.84 -13.45 2.33
N GLY A 52 -18.38 -13.52 1.10
CA GLY A 52 -18.20 -12.49 0.08
C GLY A 52 -18.59 -11.10 0.57
N ARG A 53 -19.78 -10.95 1.17
CA ARG A 53 -20.21 -9.64 1.72
C ARG A 53 -19.33 -9.17 2.88
N LYS A 54 -18.85 -10.08 3.73
CA LYS A 54 -17.92 -9.73 4.83
C LYS A 54 -16.56 -9.29 4.29
N ASP A 55 -16.05 -9.96 3.27
CA ASP A 55 -14.80 -9.61 2.62
C ASP A 55 -14.89 -8.27 1.90
N GLU A 56 -15.97 -8.00 1.16
CA GLU A 56 -16.23 -6.71 0.54
C GLU A 56 -16.21 -5.56 1.57
N ARG A 57 -16.98 -5.70 2.66
CA ARG A 57 -17.01 -4.70 3.74
C ARG A 57 -15.65 -4.53 4.41
N ARG A 58 -14.92 -5.62 4.64
CA ARG A 58 -13.56 -5.58 5.21
C ARG A 58 -12.62 -4.80 4.29
N ILE A 59 -12.65 -5.08 2.99
CA ILE A 59 -11.82 -4.44 1.98
C ILE A 59 -12.16 -2.95 1.88
N GLU A 60 -13.44 -2.60 1.77
CA GLU A 60 -13.91 -1.22 1.69
C GLU A 60 -13.45 -0.41 2.91
N MET A 61 -13.68 -0.94 4.11
CA MET A 61 -13.24 -0.31 5.36
C MET A 61 -11.71 -0.18 5.41
N SER A 62 -10.97 -1.22 5.01
CA SER A 62 -9.50 -1.19 5.00
C SER A 62 -8.94 -0.17 4.00
N ILE A 63 -9.55 -0.04 2.82
CA ILE A 63 -9.18 0.98 1.82
C ILE A 63 -9.43 2.38 2.40
N GLY A 64 -10.58 2.60 3.05
CA GLY A 64 -10.88 3.86 3.72
C GLY A 64 -9.88 4.22 4.82
N LEU A 65 -9.46 3.24 5.62
CA LEU A 65 -8.45 3.43 6.67
C LEU A 65 -7.03 3.62 6.13
N ALA A 66 -6.71 3.06 4.96
CA ALA A 66 -5.39 3.16 4.36
C ALA A 66 -5.06 4.57 3.86
N ARG A 67 -6.08 5.42 3.60
CA ARG A 67 -5.91 6.83 3.19
C ARG A 67 -5.04 7.01 1.94
N PHE A 68 -5.21 6.15 0.94
CA PHE A 68 -4.51 6.33 -0.34
C PHE A 68 -4.89 7.66 -1.01
N PRO A 69 -3.94 8.36 -1.66
CA PRO A 69 -4.21 9.64 -2.31
C PRO A 69 -5.05 9.50 -3.59
N PHE A 70 -5.06 8.32 -4.20
CA PHE A 70 -5.80 8.00 -5.42
C PHE A 70 -5.95 6.48 -5.57
N VAL A 71 -6.77 6.05 -6.52
CA VAL A 71 -6.96 4.63 -6.87
C VAL A 71 -6.04 4.25 -8.03
N ARG A 72 -5.16 3.27 -7.81
CA ARG A 72 -4.29 2.66 -8.83
C ARG A 72 -4.11 1.18 -8.56
N ASP A 73 -4.14 0.38 -9.62
CA ASP A 73 -3.92 -1.06 -9.58
C ASP A 73 -2.69 -1.44 -10.43
N LEU A 74 -2.19 -2.66 -10.24
CA LEU A 74 -1.04 -3.17 -10.97
C LEU A 74 -1.34 -3.38 -12.45
N ASP A 75 -2.57 -3.77 -12.79
CA ASP A 75 -3.00 -3.96 -14.18
C ASP A 75 -3.04 -2.64 -14.95
N GLY A 76 -3.26 -1.53 -14.25
CA GLY A 76 -3.17 -0.18 -14.82
C GLY A 76 -1.75 0.36 -14.95
N PHE A 77 -0.72 -0.40 -14.56
CA PHE A 77 0.67 0.00 -14.69
C PHE A 77 1.24 -0.45 -16.04
N ASP A 78 1.64 0.50 -16.88
CA ASP A 78 2.27 0.23 -18.17
C ASP A 78 3.75 -0.14 -17.99
N PHE A 79 4.02 -1.44 -17.88
CA PHE A 79 5.38 -1.98 -17.79
C PHE A 79 6.20 -1.77 -19.09
N ALA A 80 5.54 -1.65 -20.24
CA ALA A 80 6.25 -1.37 -21.50
C ALA A 80 6.76 0.07 -21.54
N ALA A 81 6.02 1.00 -20.93
CA ALA A 81 6.46 2.38 -20.75
C ALA A 81 7.63 2.52 -19.76
N GLN A 82 7.89 1.51 -18.93
CA GLN A 82 8.92 1.53 -17.89
C GLN A 82 9.79 0.25 -17.90
N PRO A 83 10.70 0.10 -18.87
CA PRO A 83 11.47 -1.13 -19.07
C PRO A 83 12.54 -1.38 -18.00
N SER A 84 12.84 -0.39 -17.15
CA SER A 84 13.80 -0.58 -16.06
C SER A 84 13.29 -1.44 -14.90
N ILE A 85 11.99 -1.80 -14.92
CA ILE A 85 11.33 -2.58 -13.89
C ILE A 85 11.06 -3.99 -14.42
N ASP A 86 11.53 -5.00 -13.69
CA ASP A 86 11.10 -6.37 -13.94
C ASP A 86 9.66 -6.58 -13.42
N LYS A 87 8.74 -6.85 -14.36
CA LYS A 87 7.34 -7.14 -14.07
C LYS A 87 7.19 -8.36 -13.14
N LYS A 88 8.06 -9.36 -13.26
CA LYS A 88 8.02 -10.55 -12.40
C LYS A 88 8.35 -10.19 -10.97
N GLN A 89 9.41 -9.42 -10.76
CA GLN A 89 9.81 -8.92 -9.43
C GLN A 89 8.69 -8.10 -8.76
N ILE A 90 8.03 -7.19 -9.50
CA ILE A 90 6.90 -6.42 -8.95
C ILE A 90 5.73 -7.32 -8.55
N ARG A 91 5.42 -8.35 -9.35
CA ARG A 91 4.36 -9.31 -9.01
C ARG A 91 4.71 -10.13 -7.77
N GLU A 92 5.96 -10.52 -7.60
CA GLU A 92 6.43 -11.22 -6.40
C GLU A 92 6.30 -10.35 -5.15
N ILE A 93 6.66 -9.07 -5.24
CA ILE A 93 6.47 -8.10 -4.14
C ILE A 93 4.97 -7.92 -3.86
N ALA A 94 4.16 -7.75 -4.90
CA ALA A 94 2.72 -7.58 -4.77
C ALA A 94 1.99 -8.79 -4.15
N ALA A 95 2.56 -10.00 -4.28
CA ALA A 95 2.06 -11.19 -3.60
C ALA A 95 2.16 -11.09 -2.06
N GLY A 96 2.92 -10.12 -1.53
CA GLY A 96 2.88 -9.74 -0.13
C GLY A 96 3.74 -10.60 0.81
N ARG A 97 4.61 -11.49 0.28
CA ARG A 97 5.52 -12.29 1.11
C ARG A 97 6.43 -11.41 1.98
N PHE A 98 6.89 -10.28 1.45
CA PHE A 98 7.70 -9.31 2.20
C PHE A 98 6.95 -8.77 3.45
N ILE A 99 5.61 -8.66 3.38
CA ILE A 99 4.76 -8.20 4.49
C ILE A 99 4.72 -9.23 5.62
N ALA A 100 4.59 -10.50 5.25
CA ALA A 100 4.61 -11.61 6.20
C ALA A 100 5.96 -11.70 6.94
N ASN A 101 7.05 -11.41 6.23
CA ASN A 101 8.41 -11.49 6.74
C ASN A 101 8.90 -10.20 7.44
N ALA A 102 8.06 -9.16 7.55
CA ALA A 102 8.43 -7.84 8.07
C ALA A 102 9.63 -7.19 7.32
N GLU A 103 9.79 -7.49 6.04
CA GLU A 103 10.80 -6.92 5.15
C GLU A 103 10.39 -5.51 4.67
N ALA A 104 11.36 -4.68 4.31
CA ALA A 104 11.12 -3.38 3.69
C ALA A 104 11.13 -3.46 2.15
N VAL A 105 10.46 -2.52 1.50
CA VAL A 105 10.53 -2.31 0.05
C VAL A 105 10.89 -0.85 -0.21
N LEU A 106 11.98 -0.59 -0.92
CA LEU A 106 12.39 0.76 -1.31
C LEU A 106 12.22 0.93 -2.80
N LEU A 107 11.34 1.85 -3.21
CA LEU A 107 11.17 2.28 -4.58
C LEU A 107 11.93 3.59 -4.79
N LEU A 108 13.04 3.54 -5.50
CA LEU A 108 13.94 4.68 -5.73
C LEU A 108 13.90 5.09 -7.21
N GLY A 109 14.09 6.37 -7.52
CA GLY A 109 14.15 6.84 -8.91
C GLY A 109 13.63 8.27 -9.12
N PRO A 110 13.82 8.87 -10.29
CA PRO A 110 13.44 10.27 -10.52
C PRO A 110 11.92 10.51 -10.45
N PRO A 111 11.46 11.77 -10.35
CA PRO A 111 10.04 12.08 -10.30
C PRO A 111 9.28 11.60 -11.55
N GLY A 112 8.05 11.12 -11.35
CA GLY A 112 7.15 10.76 -12.45
C GLY A 112 7.37 9.39 -13.09
N VAL A 113 8.27 8.55 -12.56
CA VAL A 113 8.54 7.19 -13.10
C VAL A 113 7.61 6.08 -12.59
N GLY A 114 6.62 6.41 -11.75
CA GLY A 114 5.61 5.46 -11.28
C GLY A 114 5.78 4.88 -9.87
N LYS A 115 6.75 5.36 -9.07
CA LYS A 115 6.98 4.89 -7.68
C LYS A 115 5.71 4.89 -6.82
N THR A 116 5.04 6.04 -6.71
CA THR A 116 3.81 6.17 -5.91
C THR A 116 2.66 5.34 -6.47
N HIS A 117 2.56 5.18 -7.79
CA HIS A 117 1.57 4.27 -8.40
C HIS A 117 1.80 2.85 -7.89
N LEU A 118 3.02 2.35 -7.99
CA LEU A 118 3.37 1.01 -7.52
C LEU A 118 3.14 0.85 -6.02
N ALA A 119 3.52 1.85 -5.22
CA ALA A 119 3.27 1.84 -3.77
C ALA A 119 1.78 1.69 -3.43
N VAL A 120 0.91 2.47 -4.09
CA VAL A 120 -0.54 2.40 -3.92
C VAL A 120 -1.09 1.05 -4.41
N ALA A 121 -0.64 0.58 -5.57
CA ALA A 121 -1.11 -0.67 -6.16
C ALA A 121 -0.72 -1.89 -5.30
N ILE A 122 0.53 -1.94 -4.81
CA ILE A 122 0.99 -2.96 -3.86
C ILE A 122 0.20 -2.87 -2.55
N GLY A 123 -0.03 -1.65 -2.04
CA GLY A 123 -0.85 -1.44 -0.84
C GLY A 123 -2.28 -1.96 -0.99
N ARG A 124 -2.89 -1.79 -2.17
CA ARG A 124 -4.22 -2.33 -2.46
C ARG A 124 -4.21 -3.86 -2.53
N GLN A 125 -3.22 -4.46 -3.20
CA GLN A 125 -3.06 -5.92 -3.21
C GLN A 125 -2.86 -6.48 -1.80
N ALA A 126 -2.11 -5.78 -0.95
CA ALA A 126 -1.96 -6.15 0.46
C ALA A 126 -3.29 -6.15 1.23
N ILE A 127 -4.17 -5.16 1.00
CA ILE A 127 -5.51 -5.13 1.59
C ILE A 127 -6.37 -6.31 1.11
N LEU A 128 -6.33 -6.60 -0.19
CA LEU A 128 -7.04 -7.75 -0.77
C LEU A 128 -6.55 -9.05 -0.11
N ALA A 129 -5.24 -9.19 0.10
CA ALA A 129 -4.60 -10.31 0.78
C ALA A 129 -4.84 -10.37 2.30
N GLY A 130 -5.58 -9.43 2.89
CA GLY A 130 -5.94 -9.47 4.32
C GLY A 130 -5.10 -8.58 5.24
N TYR A 131 -4.09 -7.88 4.72
CA TYR A 131 -3.20 -7.04 5.53
C TYR A 131 -3.80 -5.67 5.84
N THR A 132 -3.49 -5.15 7.02
CA THR A 132 -3.74 -3.75 7.38
C THR A 132 -2.67 -2.86 6.77
N VAL A 133 -3.10 -1.80 6.10
CA VAL A 133 -2.23 -0.87 5.37
C VAL A 133 -2.50 0.56 5.80
N LEU A 134 -1.47 1.38 5.88
CA LEU A 134 -1.59 2.83 6.06
C LEU A 134 -0.64 3.53 5.09
N PHE A 135 -1.14 4.52 4.38
CA PHE A 135 -0.36 5.40 3.51
C PHE A 135 -0.14 6.76 4.19
N ALA A 136 1.09 7.25 4.15
CA ALA A 136 1.42 8.60 4.58
C ALA A 136 2.53 9.19 3.71
N GLN A 137 2.43 10.48 3.39
CA GLN A 137 3.57 11.22 2.86
C GLN A 137 4.60 11.45 3.97
N ALA A 138 5.88 11.31 3.66
CA ALA A 138 6.97 11.43 4.61
C ALA A 138 6.96 12.77 5.36
N PRO A 139 6.79 13.94 4.71
CA PRO A 139 6.71 15.23 5.42
C PRO A 139 5.54 15.29 6.41
N THR A 140 4.36 14.81 6.01
CA THR A 140 3.16 14.81 6.86
C THR A 140 3.31 13.86 8.04
N LEU A 141 3.88 12.68 7.82
CA LEU A 141 4.15 11.70 8.87
C LEU A 141 5.09 12.28 9.92
N VAL A 142 6.18 12.89 9.48
CA VAL A 142 7.19 13.48 10.36
C VAL A 142 6.62 14.67 11.13
N ALA A 143 5.86 15.54 10.47
CA ALA A 143 5.18 16.66 11.14
C ALA A 143 4.19 16.17 12.22
N GLN A 144 3.47 15.06 11.97
CA GLN A 144 2.58 14.46 12.97
C GLN A 144 3.35 13.87 14.15
N LEU A 145 4.51 13.27 13.93
CA LEU A 145 5.37 12.79 15.01
C LEU A 145 5.94 13.96 15.83
N ALA A 146 6.41 15.01 15.17
CA ALA A 146 6.95 16.21 15.83
C ALA A 146 5.89 16.90 16.69
N LYS A 147 4.68 17.08 16.15
CA LYS A 147 3.54 17.61 16.90
C LYS A 147 3.16 16.73 18.09
N ALA A 148 3.10 15.42 17.90
CA ALA A 148 2.80 14.49 18.99
C ALA A 148 3.88 14.52 20.09
N HIS A 149 5.15 14.68 19.70
CA HIS A 149 6.26 14.84 20.63
C HIS A 149 6.14 16.14 21.45
N SER A 150 5.86 17.28 20.81
CA SER A 150 5.66 18.55 21.53
C SER A 150 4.46 18.53 22.47
N GLU A 151 3.45 17.72 22.17
CA GLU A 151 2.24 17.56 23.00
C GLU A 151 2.35 16.44 24.05
N GLY A 152 3.50 15.76 24.17
CA GLY A 152 3.69 14.66 25.12
C GLY A 152 2.92 13.37 24.77
N ARG A 153 2.46 13.22 23.52
CA ARG A 153 1.66 12.09 23.01
C ARG A 153 2.37 11.29 21.92
N LEU A 154 3.71 11.29 21.92
CA LEU A 154 4.51 10.61 20.91
C LEU A 154 4.22 9.11 20.83
N GLU A 155 4.06 8.45 21.98
CA GLU A 155 3.84 7.00 22.05
C GLU A 155 2.53 6.57 21.35
N ASP A 156 1.47 7.36 21.50
CA ASP A 156 0.20 7.13 20.80
C ASP A 156 0.38 7.21 19.28
N ARG A 157 1.15 8.20 18.82
CA ARG A 157 1.39 8.40 17.38
C ARG A 157 2.32 7.32 16.80
N LEU A 158 3.35 6.92 17.54
CA LEU A 158 4.21 5.78 17.17
C LEU A 158 3.41 4.48 17.12
N THR A 159 2.48 4.26 18.07
CA THR A 159 1.57 3.11 18.06
C THR A 159 0.67 3.13 16.83
N HIS A 160 0.09 4.28 16.50
CA HIS A 160 -0.76 4.44 15.32
C HIS A 160 -0.03 4.07 14.03
N PHE A 161 1.20 4.55 13.82
CA PHE A 161 2.00 4.21 12.64
C PHE A 161 2.66 2.82 12.72
N GLY A 162 2.82 2.25 13.91
CA GLY A 162 3.38 0.93 14.14
C GLY A 162 2.37 -0.22 13.95
N LYS A 163 1.08 0.02 14.19
CA LYS A 163 0.03 -1.01 14.17
C LYS A 163 -0.24 -1.66 12.79
N PRO A 164 -0.26 -0.93 11.66
CA PRO A 164 -0.50 -1.52 10.36
C PRO A 164 0.59 -2.52 9.98
N LYS A 165 0.22 -3.64 9.35
CA LYS A 165 1.18 -4.64 8.84
C LYS A 165 2.06 -4.07 7.73
N LEU A 166 1.52 -3.19 6.90
CA LEU A 166 2.27 -2.42 5.92
C LEU A 166 2.08 -0.91 6.16
N LEU A 167 3.19 -0.19 6.35
CA LEU A 167 3.21 1.27 6.33
C LEU A 167 3.88 1.74 5.03
N ILE A 168 3.14 2.49 4.22
CA ILE A 168 3.67 3.13 3.02
C ILE A 168 4.08 4.55 3.37
N VAL A 169 5.35 4.88 3.17
CA VAL A 169 5.94 6.20 3.36
C VAL A 169 6.35 6.76 2.01
N ASP A 170 5.54 7.66 1.46
CA ASP A 170 5.73 8.21 0.13
C ASP A 170 6.54 9.53 0.15
N GLU A 171 7.30 9.80 -0.91
CA GLU A 171 8.04 11.05 -1.13
C GLU A 171 9.13 11.37 -0.09
N LEU A 172 9.81 10.34 0.43
CA LEU A 172 10.98 10.56 1.28
C LEU A 172 12.12 11.20 0.49
N GLY A 173 12.72 12.27 1.01
CA GLY A 173 13.86 12.96 0.37
C GLY A 173 13.51 14.14 -0.54
N TYR A 174 12.24 14.54 -0.62
CA TYR A 174 11.83 15.76 -1.32
C TYR A 174 12.18 17.04 -0.54
N LEU A 175 11.99 17.02 0.79
CA LEU A 175 12.40 18.10 1.71
C LEU A 175 13.40 17.55 2.72
N PRO A 176 14.43 18.34 3.10
CA PRO A 176 15.29 17.99 4.21
C PRO A 176 14.48 17.99 5.51
N PHE A 177 14.78 17.03 6.38
CA PHE A 177 14.19 16.96 7.70
C PHE A 177 14.96 17.83 8.68
N GLU A 178 14.25 18.40 9.64
CA GLU A 178 14.90 18.96 10.82
C GLU A 178 15.55 17.81 11.64
N PRO A 179 16.66 18.04 12.34
CA PRO A 179 17.36 16.98 13.08
C PRO A 179 16.47 16.21 14.06
N ASN A 180 15.59 16.90 14.79
CA ASN A 180 14.64 16.26 15.71
C ASN A 180 13.65 15.35 14.96
N ALA A 181 13.21 15.77 13.78
CA ALA A 181 12.32 15.01 12.91
C ALA A 181 12.97 13.70 12.42
N ALA A 182 14.28 13.70 12.15
CA ALA A 182 15.02 12.49 11.80
C ALA A 182 15.06 11.47 12.95
N HIS A 183 15.28 11.93 14.19
CA HIS A 183 15.24 11.06 15.37
C HIS A 183 13.84 10.44 15.59
N LEU A 184 12.77 11.21 15.39
CA LEU A 184 11.41 10.70 15.50
C LEU A 184 11.09 9.65 14.43
N PHE A 185 11.53 9.88 13.20
CA PHE A 185 11.40 8.88 12.13
C PHE A 185 12.22 7.61 12.44
N PHE A 186 13.41 7.76 13.00
CA PHE A 186 14.22 6.64 13.47
C PHE A 186 13.52 5.80 14.54
N GLN A 187 12.83 6.42 15.50
CA GLN A 187 12.03 5.69 16.50
C GLN A 187 10.92 4.87 15.85
N LEU A 188 10.25 5.43 14.83
CA LEU A 188 9.23 4.70 14.07
C LEU A 188 9.83 3.50 13.31
N VAL A 189 10.94 3.71 12.59
CA VAL A 189 11.65 2.63 11.87
C VAL A 189 12.08 1.54 12.85
N SER A 190 12.67 1.92 13.98
CA SER A 190 13.10 0.96 15.02
C SER A 190 11.93 0.18 15.62
N ARG A 191 10.77 0.80 15.81
CA ARG A 191 9.57 0.11 16.32
C ARG A 191 9.02 -0.91 15.32
N ARG A 192 9.19 -0.65 14.03
CA ARG A 192 8.68 -1.49 12.94
C ARG A 192 9.67 -2.57 12.50
N TYR A 193 10.96 -2.36 12.74
CA TYR A 193 12.01 -3.32 12.45
C TYR A 193 11.65 -4.72 13.00
N GLU A 194 11.69 -5.74 12.12
CA GLU A 194 11.31 -7.14 12.38
C GLU A 194 9.86 -7.37 12.90
N ARG A 195 9.00 -6.34 12.88
CA ARG A 195 7.63 -6.39 13.42
C ARG A 195 6.55 -6.02 12.40
N GLY A 196 6.86 -5.14 11.46
CA GLY A 196 5.95 -4.71 10.41
C GLY A 196 6.66 -4.04 9.23
N SER A 197 6.24 -4.39 8.02
CA SER A 197 6.90 -3.95 6.80
C SER A 197 6.70 -2.47 6.50
N MET A 198 7.68 -1.89 5.82
CA MET A 198 7.64 -0.53 5.31
C MET A 198 7.85 -0.54 3.80
N LEU A 199 7.01 0.18 3.06
CA LEU A 199 7.26 0.48 1.65
C LEU A 199 7.57 1.97 1.54
N ILE A 200 8.77 2.31 1.12
CA ILE A 200 9.23 3.69 1.03
C ILE A 200 9.43 4.06 -0.42
N THR A 201 8.94 5.23 -0.82
CA THR A 201 9.31 5.83 -2.11
C THR A 201 10.25 7.01 -1.90
N SER A 202 11.28 7.13 -2.74
CA SER A 202 12.20 8.25 -2.69
C SER A 202 12.69 8.65 -4.08
N ASN A 203 12.92 9.94 -4.28
CA ASN A 203 13.63 10.47 -5.45
C ASN A 203 15.14 10.58 -5.25
N ARG A 204 15.64 10.24 -4.06
CA ARG A 204 17.04 10.25 -3.69
C ARG A 204 17.60 8.84 -3.69
N SER A 205 18.87 8.72 -4.06
CA SER A 205 19.63 7.49 -3.85
C SER A 205 19.90 7.29 -2.35
N ILE A 206 20.18 6.05 -1.94
CA ILE A 206 20.46 5.70 -0.53
C ILE A 206 21.62 6.54 0.02
N GLY A 207 22.67 6.77 -0.77
CA GLY A 207 23.84 7.55 -0.35
C GLY A 207 23.53 9.02 -0.04
N GLU A 208 22.43 9.57 -0.56
CA GLU A 208 22.03 10.95 -0.29
C GLU A 208 21.22 11.09 1.01
N TRP A 209 20.80 10.00 1.66
CA TRP A 209 19.90 10.07 2.81
C TRP A 209 20.53 10.76 4.03
N GLY A 210 21.85 10.77 4.16
CA GLY A 210 22.55 11.58 5.18
C GLY A 210 22.18 13.08 5.08
N THR A 211 22.05 13.61 3.87
CA THR A 211 21.63 15.01 3.65
C THR A 211 20.13 15.20 3.86
N VAL A 212 19.32 14.19 3.54
CA VAL A 212 17.86 14.22 3.75
C VAL A 212 17.53 14.30 5.24
N PHE A 213 18.22 13.53 6.08
CA PHE A 213 17.96 13.51 7.52
C PHE A 213 18.69 14.62 8.30
N GLY A 214 19.62 15.35 7.66
CA GLY A 214 20.43 16.38 8.33
C GLY A 214 21.44 15.83 9.34
N ASP A 215 21.51 14.52 9.52
CA ASP A 215 22.42 13.82 10.42
C ASP A 215 22.81 12.47 9.78
N ALA A 216 24.09 12.34 9.44
CA ALA A 216 24.63 11.14 8.79
C ALA A 216 24.62 9.92 9.72
N VAL A 217 24.77 10.10 11.03
CA VAL A 217 24.75 9.01 12.02
C VAL A 217 23.34 8.45 12.14
N VAL A 218 22.33 9.32 12.27
CA VAL A 218 20.93 8.91 12.32
C VAL A 218 20.50 8.27 11.01
N ALA A 219 20.89 8.86 9.87
CA ALA A 219 20.63 8.28 8.55
C ALA A 219 21.20 6.87 8.42
N THR A 220 22.44 6.66 8.87
CA THR A 220 23.08 5.34 8.85
C THR A 220 22.32 4.34 9.72
N ALA A 221 21.89 4.74 10.92
CA ALA A 221 21.12 3.87 11.81
C ALA A 221 19.71 3.53 11.27
N ILE A 222 19.09 4.45 10.53
CA ILE A 222 17.82 4.22 9.82
C ILE A 222 18.04 3.23 8.67
N LEU A 223 19.06 3.48 7.84
CA LEU A 223 19.38 2.65 6.68
C LEU A 223 19.77 1.23 7.07
N ASP A 224 20.56 1.07 8.14
CA ASP A 224 20.93 -0.24 8.69
C ASP A 224 19.69 -1.13 8.94
N ARG A 225 18.69 -0.59 9.63
CA ARG A 225 17.43 -1.29 9.91
C ARG A 225 16.57 -1.50 8.66
N LEU A 226 16.48 -0.49 7.80
CA LEU A 226 15.65 -0.58 6.60
C LEU A 226 16.23 -1.50 5.53
N LEU A 227 17.55 -1.63 5.45
CA LEU A 227 18.23 -2.37 4.39
C LEU A 227 18.59 -3.81 4.78
N HIS A 228 18.66 -4.14 6.07
CA HIS A 228 19.00 -5.49 6.54
C HIS A 228 18.12 -6.57 5.91
N HIS A 229 16.80 -6.35 5.87
CA HIS A 229 15.83 -7.23 5.22
C HIS A 229 14.97 -6.41 4.26
N SER A 230 15.41 -6.28 3.00
CA SER A 230 14.76 -5.37 2.07
C SER A 230 14.81 -5.78 0.60
N HIS A 231 13.85 -5.26 -0.15
CA HIS A 231 13.82 -5.25 -1.61
C HIS A 231 14.04 -3.83 -2.11
N VAL A 232 15.18 -3.56 -2.75
CA VAL A 232 15.50 -2.24 -3.31
C VAL A 232 15.28 -2.27 -4.81
N LEU A 233 14.34 -1.45 -5.30
CA LEU A 233 14.05 -1.30 -6.72
C LEU A 233 14.38 0.12 -7.17
N THR A 234 15.31 0.23 -8.11
CA THR A 234 15.68 1.51 -8.72
C THR A 234 15.03 1.64 -10.09
N ILE A 235 14.02 2.50 -10.18
CA ILE A 235 13.31 2.82 -11.41
C ILE A 235 14.05 3.94 -12.13
N ARG A 236 14.37 3.73 -13.41
CA ARG A 236 15.04 4.71 -14.28
C ARG A 236 14.09 5.13 -15.41
N GLY A 237 14.52 6.08 -16.25
CA GLY A 237 13.77 6.49 -17.44
C GLY A 237 12.92 7.75 -17.26
N ASP A 238 12.21 8.09 -18.33
CA ASP A 238 11.49 9.36 -18.46
C ASP A 238 10.24 9.42 -17.59
N SER A 239 9.90 10.64 -17.16
CA SER A 239 8.66 10.93 -16.44
C SER A 239 7.44 10.62 -17.29
N TYR A 240 6.58 9.72 -16.81
CA TYR A 240 5.31 9.38 -17.43
C TYR A 240 4.41 10.61 -17.57
N ARG A 241 4.38 11.46 -16.53
CA ARG A 241 3.61 12.72 -16.51
C ARG A 241 4.03 13.68 -17.62
N LEU A 242 5.33 13.72 -17.96
CA LEU A 242 5.82 14.57 -19.06
C LEU A 242 5.53 13.95 -20.43
N ARG A 243 5.59 12.61 -20.54
CA ARG A 243 5.22 11.90 -21.77
C ARG A 243 3.74 12.12 -22.12
N GLU A 244 2.83 12.06 -21.15
CA GLU A 244 1.42 12.40 -21.36
C GLU A 244 1.25 13.83 -21.88
N LYS A 245 1.91 14.82 -21.25
CA LYS A 245 1.87 16.22 -21.70
C LYS A 245 2.47 16.46 -23.09
N ARG A 246 3.49 15.70 -23.49
CA ARG A 246 4.02 15.71 -24.87
C ARG A 246 3.00 15.13 -25.84
N ARG A 247 2.31 14.05 -25.47
CA ARG A 247 1.27 13.42 -26.30
C ARG A 247 0.06 14.34 -26.50
N THR A 248 -0.28 15.17 -25.52
CA THR A 248 -1.34 16.19 -25.62
C THR A 248 -0.85 17.51 -26.24
N GLY A 249 0.37 17.58 -26.79
CA GLY A 249 0.90 18.75 -27.50
C GLY A 249 1.34 19.93 -26.62
N LEU A 250 1.31 19.81 -25.29
CA LEU A 250 1.63 20.89 -24.34
C LEU A 250 3.15 21.07 -24.13
N LEU A 251 3.97 20.10 -24.51
CA LEU A 251 5.42 20.15 -24.40
C LEU A 251 6.06 19.73 -25.74
N LYS A 252 6.93 20.57 -26.29
CA LYS A 252 7.81 20.20 -27.42
C LYS A 252 8.85 19.19 -26.95
N ALA A 253 9.25 18.26 -27.83
CA ALA A 253 10.33 17.32 -27.53
C ALA A 253 11.63 18.07 -27.20
N PRO A 254 12.48 17.54 -26.31
CA PRO A 254 13.77 18.14 -26.03
C PRO A 254 14.59 18.15 -27.34
N PRO A 255 15.39 19.21 -27.60
CA PRO A 255 16.27 19.22 -28.75
C PRO A 255 17.18 17.99 -28.67
N ILE A 256 17.27 17.26 -29.78
CA ILE A 256 18.23 16.17 -29.94
C ILE A 256 19.60 16.78 -29.66
N ALA A 257 20.30 16.27 -28.65
CA ALA A 257 21.69 16.66 -28.41
C ALA A 257 22.48 16.28 -29.66
N GLN A 258 22.82 17.27 -30.48
CA GLN A 258 23.72 17.08 -31.60
C GLN A 258 25.04 16.58 -31.01
N SER A 259 25.44 15.38 -31.40
CA SER A 259 26.77 14.85 -31.12
C SER A 259 27.78 15.88 -31.61
N VAL A 260 28.44 16.55 -30.68
CA VAL A 260 29.58 17.41 -30.97
C VAL A 260 30.65 16.50 -31.59
N PRO A 261 31.14 16.76 -32.82
CA PRO A 261 32.23 15.99 -33.39
C PRO A 261 33.47 16.18 -32.50
N VAL A 262 34.07 15.09 -32.07
CA VAL A 262 35.38 15.11 -31.41
C VAL A 262 36.40 15.57 -32.46
N PRO A 263 37.15 16.68 -32.24
CA PRO A 263 38.24 17.06 -33.13
C PRO A 263 39.35 16.00 -33.10
N ALA A 264 39.96 15.77 -34.26
CA ALA A 264 40.94 14.71 -34.55
C ALA A 264 42.18 14.69 -33.64
#